data_AF-A0A6L9KC72-F1
#
_entry.id   AF-A0A6L9KC72-F1
#
_cell.length_a   1.000
_cell.length_b   1.000
_cell.length_c   1.000
_cell.angle_alpha   90.00
_cell.angle_beta   90.00
_cell.angle_gamma   90.00
#
_symmetry.space_group_name_H-M   'P 1'
#
loop_
_entity.id
_entity.type
_entity.pdbx_description
1 polymer ?
#
loop_
_entity_poly.entity_id
_entity_poly.type
_entity_poly.pdbx_seq_one_letter_code
_entity_poly.pdbx_strand_id
1 'polypeptide(L)'
;MITKKDIPLDLLKTIEPIAQANLDLIQFKKEDNTFYCFVETDSNSKNFFKIFIDGSKHIGNYDKTKYAFEFKPANTSNAKHSISQTTLKDLGEQFQSWIILIRDIHETPSVHDDNFVRQYAEFYYNEFKIVDEDADNSPFDPNQQDLVEVYLFSLSNAIEQSGDKLSDTAKKELLNDIQVIQTSLPTTTKSQVMKGITKVFGKLYKTSKTLAKEIVTEAKKHLIKKLIELGIEYGPKLLEIFSKQ
;
A
#
# COMPACT_ATOMS: atom_id res chain seq x y z
N MET A 1 25.81 0.11 -8.12
CA MET A 1 24.64 0.35 -7.24
C MET A 1 24.96 1.55 -6.36
N ILE A 2 24.08 2.55 -6.34
CA ILE A 2 24.18 3.69 -5.43
C ILE A 2 23.88 3.26 -4.00
N THR A 3 24.61 3.83 -3.06
CA THR A 3 24.36 3.78 -1.63
C THR A 3 23.97 5.16 -1.11
N LYS A 4 23.44 5.25 0.11
CA LYS A 4 23.11 6.53 0.78
C LYS A 4 24.27 7.53 0.76
N LYS A 5 25.53 7.05 0.78
CA LYS A 5 26.73 7.89 0.78
C LYS A 5 27.04 8.52 -0.57
N ASP A 6 26.45 7.99 -1.65
CA ASP A 6 26.61 8.50 -3.01
C ASP A 6 25.56 9.59 -3.34
N ILE A 7 24.57 9.80 -2.45
CA ILE A 7 23.52 10.80 -2.61
C ILE A 7 24.01 12.13 -2.03
N PRO A 8 23.94 13.25 -2.79
CA PRO A 8 24.23 14.58 -2.26
C PRO A 8 23.43 14.86 -0.98
N LEU A 9 24.10 15.35 0.07
CA LEU A 9 23.49 15.50 1.40
C LEU A 9 22.23 16.38 1.39
N ASP A 10 22.23 17.47 0.63
CA ASP A 10 21.08 18.37 0.57
C ASP A 10 19.90 17.74 -0.17
N LEU A 11 20.17 16.89 -1.18
CA LEU A 11 19.14 16.09 -1.84
C LEU A 11 18.55 15.07 -0.87
N LEU A 12 19.40 14.36 -0.12
CA LEU A 12 18.99 13.41 0.92
C LEU A 12 18.08 14.08 1.95
N LYS A 13 18.47 15.25 2.49
CA LYS A 13 17.67 16.00 3.47
C LYS A 13 16.35 16.53 2.93
N THR A 14 16.26 16.78 1.62
CA THR A 14 15.05 17.31 0.98
C THR A 14 14.03 16.21 0.69
N ILE A 15 14.49 15.07 0.15
CA ILE A 15 13.60 14.02 -0.38
C ILE A 15 13.22 12.99 0.67
N GLU A 16 14.15 12.56 1.53
CA GLU A 16 13.89 11.48 2.50
C GLU A 16 12.72 11.78 3.44
N PRO A 17 12.58 12.97 4.07
CA PRO A 17 11.46 13.22 4.97
C PRO A 17 10.10 13.09 4.27
N ILE A 18 10.01 13.55 3.01
CA ILE A 18 8.79 13.43 2.20
C ILE A 18 8.50 11.97 1.89
N ALA A 19 9.52 11.21 1.47
CA ALA A 19 9.36 9.80 1.12
C ALA A 19 8.98 8.94 2.34
N GLN A 20 9.67 9.13 3.47
CA GLN A 20 9.40 8.39 4.71
C GLN A 20 8.01 8.64 5.27
N ALA A 21 7.45 9.84 5.08
CA ALA A 21 6.09 10.17 5.53
C ALA A 21 4.97 9.66 4.59
N ASN A 22 5.32 9.04 3.45
CA ASN A 22 4.36 8.59 2.44
C ASN A 22 4.64 7.16 1.96
N LEU A 23 5.23 6.31 2.82
CA LEU A 23 5.50 4.90 2.51
C LEU A 23 4.22 4.09 2.29
N ASP A 24 3.07 4.59 2.75
CA ASP A 24 1.75 4.04 2.45
C ASP A 24 1.42 4.08 0.94
N LEU A 25 1.91 5.11 0.23
CA LEU A 25 1.65 5.34 -1.20
C LEU A 25 2.79 4.91 -2.12
N ILE A 26 4.03 4.99 -1.66
CA ILE A 26 5.21 4.79 -2.50
C ILE A 26 6.20 3.83 -1.88
N GLN A 27 6.98 3.19 -2.74
CA GLN A 27 8.08 2.33 -2.37
C GLN A 27 9.33 2.68 -3.19
N PHE A 28 10.49 2.57 -2.56
CA PHE A 28 11.76 2.75 -3.24
C PHE A 28 12.14 1.50 -4.04
N LYS A 29 12.49 1.71 -5.32
CA LYS A 29 12.99 0.68 -6.21
C LYS A 29 14.36 1.08 -6.71
N LYS A 30 15.35 0.19 -6.60
CA LYS A 30 16.67 0.44 -7.19
C LYS A 30 16.59 0.44 -8.70
N GLU A 31 17.10 1.49 -9.33
CA GLU A 31 17.20 1.62 -10.77
C GLU A 31 18.56 2.25 -11.15
N ASP A 32 19.16 1.77 -12.24
CA ASP A 32 20.43 2.30 -12.72
C ASP A 32 20.28 3.77 -13.14
N ASN A 33 21.35 4.55 -12.96
CA ASN A 33 21.38 5.98 -13.23
C ASN A 33 20.37 6.84 -12.42
N THR A 34 19.87 6.35 -11.29
CA THR A 34 18.98 7.14 -10.40
C THR A 34 19.56 7.28 -9.00
N PHE A 35 19.44 8.48 -8.43
CA PHE A 35 19.56 8.67 -6.98
C PHE A 35 18.34 8.05 -6.29
N TYR A 36 17.15 8.34 -6.82
CA TYR A 36 15.89 7.77 -6.35
C TYR A 36 15.03 7.32 -7.52
N CYS A 37 14.38 6.17 -7.34
CA CYS A 37 13.24 5.76 -8.14
C CYS A 37 12.15 5.30 -7.16
N PHE A 38 11.15 6.15 -6.98
CA PHE A 38 9.96 5.82 -6.23
C PHE A 38 8.90 5.32 -7.20
N VAL A 39 8.26 4.21 -6.86
CA VAL A 39 7.11 3.69 -7.59
C VAL A 39 5.92 3.63 -6.65
N GLU A 40 4.71 3.75 -7.19
CA GLU A 40 3.49 3.59 -6.41
C GLU A 40 3.37 2.17 -5.85
N THR A 41 2.70 2.03 -4.71
CA THR A 41 2.50 0.73 -4.04
C THR A 41 1.36 -0.08 -4.67
N ASP A 42 0.46 0.54 -5.43
CA ASP A 42 -0.51 -0.18 -6.25
C ASP A 42 0.20 -0.98 -7.36
N SER A 43 0.09 -2.30 -7.27
CA SER A 43 0.66 -3.25 -8.23
C SER A 43 0.16 -3.08 -9.67
N ASN A 44 -1.01 -2.46 -9.86
CA ASN A 44 -1.56 -2.19 -11.20
C ASN A 44 -1.10 -0.85 -11.77
N SER A 45 -0.49 -0.01 -10.93
CA SER A 45 0.01 1.29 -11.34
C SER A 45 1.37 1.17 -12.04
N LYS A 46 1.62 2.13 -12.93
CA LYS A 46 2.92 2.36 -13.56
C LYS A 46 3.43 3.76 -13.24
N ASN A 47 2.91 4.38 -12.19
CA ASN A 47 3.30 5.71 -11.74
C ASN A 47 4.64 5.63 -11.01
N PHE A 48 5.44 6.67 -11.18
CA PHE A 48 6.78 6.73 -10.60
C PHE A 48 7.28 8.17 -10.49
N PHE A 49 8.32 8.35 -9.69
CA PHE A 49 9.12 9.55 -9.61
C PHE A 49 10.60 9.16 -9.54
N LYS A 50 11.38 9.60 -10.52
CA LYS A 50 12.80 9.28 -10.69
C LYS A 50 13.63 10.55 -10.63
N ILE A 51 14.74 10.49 -9.91
CA ILE A 51 15.74 11.57 -9.84
C ILE A 51 17.04 10.98 -10.38
N PHE A 52 17.57 11.54 -11.47
CA PHE A 52 18.71 10.98 -12.17
C PHE A 52 20.05 11.45 -11.59
N ILE A 53 21.07 10.59 -11.68
CA ILE A 53 22.46 10.95 -11.39
C ILE A 53 23.00 11.83 -12.50
N ASP A 54 22.86 11.33 -13.73
CA ASP A 54 23.31 11.98 -14.95
C ASP A 54 22.10 12.26 -15.83
N GLY A 55 21.66 13.52 -15.79
CA GLY A 55 20.55 14.02 -16.59
C GLY A 55 20.86 14.16 -18.07
N SER A 56 22.14 14.18 -18.47
CA SER A 56 22.54 14.41 -19.87
C SER A 56 22.09 13.30 -20.82
N LYS A 57 21.86 12.09 -20.30
CA LYS A 57 21.33 10.94 -21.05
C LYS A 57 19.85 11.05 -21.38
N HIS A 58 19.13 11.94 -20.69
CA HIS A 58 17.68 12.04 -20.79
C HIS A 58 17.21 13.43 -21.23
N ILE A 59 18.00 14.47 -21.00
CA ILE A 59 17.70 15.86 -21.35
C ILE A 59 18.83 16.42 -22.21
N GLY A 60 18.54 16.72 -23.49
CA GLY A 60 19.55 17.16 -24.45
C GLY A 60 20.23 18.50 -24.10
N ASN A 61 19.54 19.40 -23.40
CA ASN A 61 20.06 20.68 -22.91
C ASN A 61 20.26 20.67 -21.38
N TYR A 62 20.79 19.59 -20.84
CA TYR A 62 20.98 19.43 -19.40
C TYR A 62 21.95 20.45 -18.80
N ASP A 63 21.46 21.18 -17.79
CA ASP A 63 22.22 22.09 -16.94
C ASP A 63 22.71 21.32 -15.72
N LYS A 64 24.04 21.15 -15.61
CA LYS A 64 24.68 20.39 -14.52
C LYS A 64 24.49 21.01 -13.14
N THR A 65 24.00 22.25 -13.05
CA THR A 65 23.65 22.90 -11.77
C THR A 65 22.26 22.53 -11.26
N LYS A 66 21.48 21.81 -12.07
CA LYS A 66 20.10 21.40 -11.79
C LYS A 66 20.01 19.88 -11.63
N TYR A 67 18.93 19.44 -11.01
CA TYR A 67 18.57 18.02 -10.95
C TYR A 67 17.63 17.69 -12.09
N ALA A 68 17.94 16.63 -12.84
CA ALA A 68 17.03 16.03 -13.80
C ALA A 68 16.14 14.99 -13.13
N PHE A 69 14.85 14.99 -13.46
CA PHE A 69 13.87 14.08 -12.89
C PHE A 69 12.78 13.75 -13.90
N GLU A 70 12.21 12.57 -13.77
CA GLU A 70 11.11 12.06 -14.59
C GLU A 70 10.02 11.53 -13.68
N PHE A 71 8.77 11.82 -14.00
CA PHE A 71 7.66 11.38 -13.17
C PHE A 71 6.42 11.10 -14.00
N LYS A 72 5.58 10.22 -13.49
CA LYS A 72 4.29 9.85 -14.05
C LYS A 72 3.28 9.69 -12.92
N PRO A 73 2.08 10.28 -13.01
CA PRO A 73 1.57 11.11 -14.11
C PRO A 73 2.18 12.52 -14.13
N ALA A 74 2.15 13.18 -15.28
CA ALA A 74 2.75 14.50 -15.49
C ALA A 74 1.98 15.63 -14.78
N ASN A 75 0.66 15.51 -14.66
CA ASN A 75 -0.21 16.40 -13.89
C ASN A 75 -1.66 15.85 -13.88
N THR A 76 -2.58 16.57 -13.22
CA THR A 76 -4.01 16.25 -13.12
C THR A 76 -4.72 16.06 -14.46
N SER A 77 -4.21 16.66 -15.54
CA SER A 77 -4.81 16.61 -16.88
C SER A 77 -4.05 15.70 -17.85
N ASN A 78 -2.90 15.13 -17.45
CA ASN A 78 -2.05 14.33 -18.32
C ASN A 78 -1.43 13.14 -17.58
N ALA A 79 -1.95 11.95 -17.88
CA ALA A 79 -1.48 10.68 -17.32
C ALA A 79 -0.16 10.15 -17.91
N LYS A 80 0.44 10.83 -18.90
CA LYS A 80 1.74 10.45 -19.46
C LYS A 80 2.86 10.84 -18.50
N HIS A 81 4.08 10.35 -18.76
CA HIS A 81 5.24 10.80 -18.03
C HIS A 81 5.65 12.21 -18.50
N SER A 82 6.38 12.91 -17.63
CA SER A 82 7.07 14.16 -17.94
C SER A 82 8.51 14.04 -17.49
N ILE A 83 9.41 14.71 -18.21
CA ILE A 83 10.82 14.85 -17.83
C ILE A 83 11.16 16.33 -17.75
N SER A 84 11.88 16.71 -16.69
CA SER A 84 12.27 18.09 -16.47
C SER A 84 13.58 18.18 -15.70
N GLN A 85 14.11 19.40 -15.59
CA GLN A 85 15.24 19.73 -14.75
C GLN A 85 14.96 20.98 -13.95
N THR A 86 15.33 20.99 -12.67
CA THR A 86 15.02 22.12 -11.78
C THR A 86 16.02 22.27 -10.62
N THR A 87 15.88 23.33 -9.84
CA THR A 87 16.70 23.56 -8.63
C THR A 87 16.34 22.57 -7.52
N LEU A 88 17.19 22.42 -6.50
CA LEU A 88 16.89 21.50 -5.38
C LEU A 88 15.58 21.86 -4.66
N LYS A 89 15.34 23.15 -4.42
CA LYS A 89 14.14 23.63 -3.73
C LYS A 89 12.90 23.23 -4.52
N ASP A 90 12.87 23.59 -5.79
CA ASP A 90 11.73 23.30 -6.66
C ASP A 90 11.55 21.78 -6.85
N LEU A 91 12.63 20.99 -6.83
CA LEU A 91 12.55 19.53 -6.91
C LEU A 91 11.78 18.95 -5.72
N GLY A 92 12.03 19.43 -4.50
CA GLY A 92 11.26 19.05 -3.32
C GLY A 92 9.78 19.39 -3.46
N GLU A 93 9.47 20.59 -3.95
CA GLU A 93 8.08 21.02 -4.22
C GLU A 93 7.41 20.16 -5.30
N GLN A 94 8.12 19.80 -6.36
CA GLN A 94 7.63 18.91 -7.42
C GLN A 94 7.36 17.50 -6.90
N PHE A 95 8.26 16.94 -6.07
CA PHE A 95 8.06 15.63 -5.48
C PHE A 95 6.85 15.62 -4.53
N GLN A 96 6.71 16.61 -3.67
CA GLN A 96 5.55 16.77 -2.80
C GLN A 96 4.24 16.90 -3.60
N SER A 97 4.26 17.72 -4.66
CA SER A 97 3.09 17.90 -5.53
C SER A 97 2.70 16.60 -6.25
N TRP A 98 3.69 15.83 -6.67
CA TRP A 98 3.45 14.52 -7.27
C TRP A 98 2.84 13.53 -6.25
N ILE A 99 3.32 13.50 -5.02
CA ILE A 99 2.73 12.68 -3.94
C ILE A 99 1.25 13.06 -3.70
N ILE A 100 0.94 14.35 -3.64
CA ILE A 100 -0.44 14.84 -3.51
C ILE A 100 -1.29 14.36 -4.69
N LEU A 101 -0.78 14.47 -5.92
CA LEU A 101 -1.48 14.00 -7.12
C LEU A 101 -1.76 12.48 -7.07
N ILE A 102 -0.80 11.67 -6.62
CA ILE A 102 -1.00 10.22 -6.46
C ILE A 102 -2.10 9.95 -5.42
N ARG A 103 -2.08 10.67 -4.29
CA ARG A 103 -3.11 10.55 -3.25
C ARG A 103 -4.49 10.93 -3.79
N ASP A 104 -4.60 12.04 -4.51
CA ASP A 104 -5.86 12.51 -5.11
C ASP A 104 -6.42 11.50 -6.12
N ILE A 105 -5.55 10.86 -6.92
CA ILE A 105 -5.96 9.80 -7.86
C ILE A 105 -6.53 8.60 -7.10
N HIS A 106 -5.88 8.15 -6.02
CA HIS A 106 -6.36 7.05 -5.20
C HIS A 106 -7.70 7.35 -4.51
N GLU A 107 -7.90 8.59 -4.05
CA GLU A 107 -9.10 8.99 -3.33
C GLU A 107 -10.28 9.28 -4.26
N THR A 108 -10.00 9.66 -5.51
CA THR A 108 -11.03 9.98 -6.51
C THR A 108 -11.81 8.72 -6.92
N PRO A 109 -13.14 8.67 -6.71
CA PRO A 109 -13.97 7.57 -7.17
C PRO A 109 -13.89 7.39 -8.70
N SER A 110 -13.61 6.17 -9.16
CA SER A 110 -13.67 5.84 -10.59
C SER A 110 -14.81 4.88 -10.91
N VAL A 111 -15.39 5.03 -12.11
CA VAL A 111 -16.29 4.00 -12.67
C VAL A 111 -15.54 2.75 -13.13
N HIS A 112 -14.22 2.86 -13.28
CA HIS A 112 -13.34 1.72 -13.52
C HIS A 112 -13.04 0.96 -12.23
N ASP A 113 -13.31 1.56 -11.07
CA ASP A 113 -13.20 0.89 -9.79
C ASP A 113 -14.52 0.25 -9.38
N ASP A 114 -14.41 -0.86 -8.66
CA ASP A 114 -15.55 -1.51 -8.05
C ASP A 114 -15.98 -0.73 -6.79
N ASN A 115 -16.80 0.30 -6.98
CA ASN A 115 -17.25 1.19 -5.90
C ASN A 115 -17.86 0.44 -4.70
N PHE A 116 -18.53 -0.69 -4.92
CA PHE A 116 -19.08 -1.51 -3.83
C PHE A 116 -17.98 -2.17 -3.01
N VAL A 117 -16.99 -2.77 -3.68
CA VAL A 117 -15.83 -3.36 -2.99
C VAL A 117 -15.10 -2.30 -2.19
N ARG A 118 -14.89 -1.11 -2.76
CA ARG A 118 -14.24 0.01 -2.06
C ARG A 118 -14.99 0.40 -0.79
N GLN A 119 -16.31 0.66 -0.88
CA GLN A 119 -17.11 1.03 0.28
C GLN A 119 -17.10 -0.05 1.37
N TYR A 120 -17.20 -1.33 1.00
CA TYR A 120 -17.13 -2.43 1.96
C TYR A 120 -15.73 -2.59 2.56
N ALA A 121 -14.68 -2.39 1.77
CA ALA A 121 -13.30 -2.43 2.25
C ALA A 121 -13.02 -1.28 3.22
N GLU A 122 -13.48 -0.07 2.93
CA GLU A 122 -13.40 1.08 3.85
C GLU A 122 -14.19 0.84 5.14
N PHE A 123 -15.39 0.26 5.05
CA PHE A 123 -16.16 -0.15 6.22
C PHE A 123 -15.34 -1.08 7.12
N TYR A 124 -14.80 -2.17 6.57
CA TYR A 124 -13.98 -3.10 7.36
C TYR A 124 -12.66 -2.48 7.81
N TYR A 125 -12.05 -1.62 7.01
CA TYR A 125 -10.83 -0.93 7.41
C TYR A 125 -11.08 -0.05 8.62
N ASN A 126 -12.14 0.74 8.64
CA ASN A 126 -12.48 1.57 9.80
C ASN A 126 -12.82 0.74 11.05
N GLU A 127 -13.44 -0.43 10.87
CA GLU A 127 -13.73 -1.37 11.96
C GLU A 127 -12.47 -2.06 12.52
N PHE A 128 -11.45 -2.27 11.69
CA PHE A 128 -10.22 -2.97 12.06
C PHE A 128 -8.98 -2.08 12.10
N LYS A 129 -9.14 -0.75 11.92
CA LYS A 129 -8.02 0.16 11.79
C LYS A 129 -7.16 0.07 13.04
N ILE A 130 -5.87 -0.18 12.82
CA ILE A 130 -4.88 -0.17 13.87
C ILE A 130 -4.68 1.29 14.30
N VAL A 131 -4.88 1.58 15.59
CA VAL A 131 -4.53 2.87 16.19
C VAL A 131 -3.09 2.76 16.68
N ASP A 132 -2.16 2.76 15.74
CA ASP A 132 -0.72 2.74 15.99
C ASP A 132 -0.10 3.91 15.23
N GLU A 133 0.70 4.71 15.93
CA GLU A 133 1.26 5.97 15.41
C GLU A 133 2.21 5.75 14.24
N ASP A 134 2.80 4.56 14.14
CA ASP A 134 3.74 4.20 13.08
C ASP A 134 3.11 3.34 11.96
N ALA A 135 1.79 3.12 11.98
CA ALA A 135 1.14 2.16 11.09
C ALA A 135 1.34 2.45 9.59
N ASP A 136 1.51 3.72 9.23
CA ASP A 136 1.72 4.15 7.85
C ASP A 136 3.18 4.11 7.41
N ASN A 137 4.13 3.88 8.32
CA ASN A 137 5.58 4.00 8.06
C ASN A 137 6.39 2.75 8.47
N SER A 138 5.87 1.91 9.35
CA SER A 138 6.53 0.71 9.84
C SER A 138 5.83 -0.56 9.33
N PRO A 139 6.58 -1.65 9.07
CA PRO A 139 5.98 -2.97 8.97
C PRO A 139 5.52 -3.47 10.34
N PHE A 140 4.75 -4.56 10.34
CA PHE A 140 4.53 -5.36 11.56
C PHE A 140 5.88 -5.85 12.12
N ASP A 141 5.99 -5.99 13.45
CA ASP A 141 7.15 -6.66 14.03
C ASP A 141 7.16 -8.16 13.65
N PRO A 142 8.29 -8.88 13.78
CA PRO A 142 8.38 -10.28 13.34
C PRO A 142 7.32 -11.21 13.97
N ASN A 143 7.00 -11.05 15.25
CA ASN A 143 5.98 -11.88 15.90
C ASN A 143 4.58 -11.56 15.37
N GLN A 144 4.31 -10.28 15.11
CA GLN A 144 3.07 -9.84 14.48
C GLN A 144 2.96 -10.34 13.04
N GLN A 145 4.06 -10.37 12.27
CA GLN A 145 4.09 -10.92 10.91
C GLN A 145 3.69 -12.40 10.90
N ASP A 146 4.27 -13.24 11.76
CA ASP A 146 3.92 -14.67 11.86
C ASP A 146 2.40 -14.88 12.09
N LEU A 147 1.78 -14.00 12.89
CA LEU A 147 0.35 -14.06 13.16
C LEU A 147 -0.49 -13.64 11.97
N VAL A 148 -0.09 -12.57 11.28
CA VAL A 148 -0.73 -12.14 10.04
C VAL A 148 -0.61 -13.24 8.99
N GLU A 149 0.53 -13.93 8.87
CA GLU A 149 0.68 -15.05 7.94
C GLU A 149 -0.27 -16.20 8.25
N VAL A 150 -0.33 -16.63 9.52
CA VAL A 150 -1.28 -17.66 9.98
C VAL A 150 -2.72 -17.26 9.67
N TYR A 151 -3.05 -15.99 9.87
CA TYR A 151 -4.36 -15.45 9.58
C TYR A 151 -4.69 -15.50 8.09
N LEU A 152 -3.78 -15.02 7.24
CA LEU A 152 -3.93 -15.06 5.79
C LEU A 152 -4.06 -16.49 5.28
N PHE A 153 -3.30 -17.44 5.86
CA PHE A 153 -3.43 -18.87 5.57
C PHE A 153 -4.81 -19.42 5.97
N SER A 154 -5.31 -19.06 7.15
CA SER A 154 -6.65 -19.47 7.61
C SER A 154 -7.75 -18.91 6.71
N LEU A 155 -7.59 -17.66 6.26
CA LEU A 155 -8.50 -17.01 5.34
C LEU A 155 -8.50 -17.69 3.95
N SER A 156 -7.33 -18.00 3.40
CA SER A 156 -7.20 -18.77 2.16
C SER A 156 -7.90 -20.12 2.27
N ASN A 157 -7.64 -20.88 3.34
CA ASN A 157 -8.28 -22.18 3.56
C ASN A 157 -9.81 -22.07 3.62
N ALA A 158 -10.34 -21.06 4.32
CA ALA A 158 -11.78 -20.85 4.41
C ALA A 158 -12.41 -20.52 3.04
N ILE A 159 -11.70 -19.78 2.19
CA ILE A 159 -12.11 -19.48 0.81
C ILE A 159 -12.07 -20.74 -0.05
N GLU A 160 -11.02 -21.56 0.04
CA GLU A 160 -10.92 -22.83 -0.68
C GLU A 160 -12.04 -23.80 -0.29
N GLN A 161 -12.32 -23.91 1.01
CA GLN A 161 -13.35 -24.79 1.57
C GLN A 161 -14.77 -24.28 1.37
N SER A 162 -14.97 -23.09 0.80
CA SER A 162 -16.30 -22.52 0.55
C SER A 162 -17.14 -23.31 -0.47
N GLY A 163 -16.56 -24.31 -1.16
CA GLY A 163 -17.26 -25.13 -2.14
C GLY A 163 -17.87 -24.27 -3.25
N ASP A 164 -19.05 -24.62 -3.75
CA ASP A 164 -19.69 -23.89 -4.87
C ASP A 164 -20.31 -22.55 -4.44
N LYS A 165 -20.13 -22.12 -3.18
CA LYS A 165 -20.63 -20.81 -2.70
C LYS A 165 -19.92 -19.63 -3.34
N LEU A 166 -18.73 -19.83 -3.91
CA LEU A 166 -17.99 -18.85 -4.70
C LEU A 166 -17.72 -19.44 -6.09
N SER A 167 -17.83 -18.60 -7.12
CA SER A 167 -17.37 -18.98 -8.46
C SER A 167 -15.85 -19.18 -8.45
N ASP A 168 -15.35 -20.04 -9.33
CA ASP A 168 -13.91 -20.31 -9.45
C ASP A 168 -13.11 -19.05 -9.75
N THR A 169 -13.65 -18.13 -10.56
CA THR A 169 -13.05 -16.83 -10.83
C THR A 169 -12.92 -16.00 -9.56
N ALA A 170 -13.98 -15.89 -8.77
CA ALA A 170 -13.97 -15.12 -7.52
C ALA A 170 -12.99 -15.72 -6.50
N LYS A 171 -12.95 -17.06 -6.37
CA LYS A 171 -11.97 -17.74 -5.51
C LYS A 171 -10.55 -17.42 -5.95
N LYS A 172 -10.25 -17.56 -7.24
CA LYS A 172 -8.91 -17.31 -7.78
C LYS A 172 -8.47 -15.87 -7.54
N GLU A 173 -9.36 -14.90 -7.73
CA GLU A 173 -9.06 -13.49 -7.45
C GLU A 173 -8.77 -13.23 -5.98
N LEU A 174 -9.59 -13.77 -5.07
CA LEU A 174 -9.39 -13.60 -3.62
C LEU A 174 -8.11 -14.26 -3.13
N LEU A 175 -7.81 -15.48 -3.59
CA LEU A 175 -6.58 -16.19 -3.23
C LEU A 175 -5.34 -15.48 -3.78
N ASN A 176 -5.44 -14.92 -4.99
CA ASN A 176 -4.36 -14.10 -5.54
C ASN A 176 -4.12 -12.83 -4.72
N ASP A 177 -5.18 -12.13 -4.31
CA ASP A 177 -5.05 -10.96 -3.43
C ASP A 177 -4.39 -11.34 -2.09
N ILE A 178 -4.76 -12.48 -1.49
CA ILE A 178 -4.14 -12.96 -0.25
C ILE A 178 -2.67 -13.30 -0.46
N GLN A 179 -2.33 -13.99 -1.54
CA GLN A 179 -0.95 -14.34 -1.88
C GLN A 179 -0.07 -13.08 -2.07
N VAL A 180 -0.61 -12.03 -2.69
CA VAL A 180 0.08 -10.74 -2.83
C VAL A 180 0.37 -10.14 -1.46
N ILE A 181 -0.59 -10.18 -0.52
CA ILE A 181 -0.36 -9.69 0.85
C ILE A 181 0.71 -10.53 1.55
N GLN A 182 0.64 -11.86 1.48
CA GLN A 182 1.62 -12.75 2.12
C GLN A 182 3.04 -12.50 1.61
N THR A 183 3.21 -12.36 0.29
CA THR A 183 4.54 -12.16 -0.31
C THR A 183 5.14 -10.77 -0.05
N SER A 184 4.30 -9.77 0.23
CA SER A 184 4.72 -8.39 0.48
C SER A 184 4.74 -7.99 1.96
N LEU A 185 4.21 -8.85 2.85
CA LEU A 185 4.11 -8.64 4.30
C LEU A 185 5.40 -8.13 4.97
N PRO A 186 6.61 -8.69 4.73
CA PRO A 186 7.82 -8.22 5.41
C PRO A 186 8.31 -6.85 4.92
N THR A 187 7.76 -6.35 3.82
CA THR A 187 8.24 -5.15 3.12
C THR A 187 7.19 -4.04 2.98
N THR A 188 6.00 -4.25 3.55
CA THR A 188 4.88 -3.30 3.48
C THR A 188 4.51 -2.81 4.87
N THR A 189 3.88 -1.64 4.93
CA THR A 189 3.50 -1.02 6.20
C THR A 189 2.28 -1.71 6.79
N LYS A 190 2.08 -1.59 8.11
CA LYS A 190 0.90 -2.15 8.80
C LYS A 190 -0.40 -1.70 8.11
N SER A 191 -0.48 -0.43 7.73
CA SER A 191 -1.61 0.18 7.02
C SER A 191 -1.88 -0.46 5.66
N GLN A 192 -0.83 -0.73 4.87
CA GLN A 192 -0.95 -1.38 3.55
C GLN A 192 -1.48 -2.80 3.66
N VAL A 193 -0.93 -3.59 4.60
CA VAL A 193 -1.40 -4.95 4.87
C VAL A 193 -2.87 -4.95 5.26
N MET A 194 -3.27 -4.05 6.16
CA MET A 194 -4.67 -3.93 6.59
C MET A 194 -5.60 -3.52 5.45
N LYS A 195 -5.20 -2.56 4.59
CA LYS A 195 -5.95 -2.20 3.38
C LYS A 195 -6.10 -3.39 2.42
N GLY A 196 -5.06 -4.22 2.29
CA GLY A 196 -5.11 -5.46 1.51
C GLY A 196 -6.14 -6.44 2.07
N ILE A 197 -6.07 -6.73 3.37
CA ILE A 197 -7.01 -7.65 4.05
C ILE A 197 -8.46 -7.16 3.92
N THR A 198 -8.71 -5.87 4.13
CA THR A 198 -10.07 -5.33 4.08
C THR A 198 -10.62 -5.27 2.66
N LYS A 199 -9.76 -5.13 1.64
CA LYS A 199 -10.14 -5.30 0.23
C LYS A 199 -10.62 -6.72 -0.07
N VAL A 200 -9.95 -7.75 0.46
CA VAL A 200 -10.41 -9.16 0.36
C VAL A 200 -11.80 -9.32 0.99
N PHE A 201 -12.03 -8.70 2.16
CA PHE A 201 -13.34 -8.68 2.79
C PHE A 201 -14.40 -7.91 1.99
N GLY A 202 -14.04 -6.79 1.38
CA GLY A 202 -14.93 -6.04 0.50
C GLY A 202 -15.39 -6.87 -0.70
N LYS A 203 -14.47 -7.62 -1.32
CA LYS A 203 -14.77 -8.56 -2.42
C LYS A 203 -15.65 -9.74 -1.97
N LEU A 204 -15.32 -10.34 -0.83
CA LEU A 204 -16.14 -11.40 -0.23
C LEU A 204 -17.56 -10.92 0.05
N TYR A 205 -17.71 -9.74 0.66
CA TYR A 205 -19.00 -9.19 1.02
C TYR A 205 -19.84 -8.80 -0.20
N LYS A 206 -19.22 -8.24 -1.23
CA LYS A 206 -19.88 -7.99 -2.52
C LYS A 206 -20.40 -9.28 -3.14
N THR A 207 -19.62 -10.36 -3.07
CA THR A 207 -19.98 -11.65 -3.70
C THR A 207 -21.08 -12.37 -2.91
N SER A 208 -20.94 -12.44 -1.59
CA SER A 208 -21.94 -13.03 -0.70
C SER A 208 -21.77 -12.52 0.72
N LYS A 209 -22.70 -11.66 1.16
CA LYS A 209 -22.78 -11.17 2.54
C LYS A 209 -22.78 -12.31 3.57
N THR A 210 -23.50 -13.39 3.28
CA THR A 210 -23.61 -14.55 4.18
C THR A 210 -22.26 -15.24 4.30
N LEU A 211 -21.61 -15.51 3.17
CA LEU A 211 -20.29 -16.16 3.18
C LEU A 211 -19.22 -15.27 3.79
N ALA A 212 -19.24 -13.96 3.52
CA ALA A 212 -18.33 -13.02 4.15
C ALA A 212 -18.48 -13.08 5.68
N LYS A 213 -19.70 -13.13 6.22
CA LYS A 213 -19.92 -13.30 7.66
C LYS A 213 -19.40 -14.64 8.17
N GLU A 214 -19.66 -15.74 7.47
CA GLU A 214 -19.17 -17.08 7.84
C GLU A 214 -17.63 -17.10 7.89
N ILE A 215 -16.98 -16.70 6.80
CA ILE A 215 -15.52 -16.69 6.65
C ILE A 215 -14.88 -15.71 7.64
N VAL A 216 -15.42 -14.49 7.79
CA VAL A 216 -14.91 -13.51 8.76
C VAL A 216 -15.07 -14.03 10.18
N THR A 217 -16.16 -14.73 10.51
CA THR A 217 -16.38 -15.28 11.86
C THR A 217 -15.42 -16.43 12.16
N GLU A 218 -15.23 -17.35 11.22
CA GLU A 218 -14.28 -18.45 11.37
C GLU A 218 -12.83 -17.94 11.42
N ALA A 219 -12.46 -17.02 10.53
CA ALA A 219 -11.14 -16.39 10.55
C ALA A 219 -10.91 -15.58 11.84
N LYS A 220 -11.91 -14.84 12.33
CA LYS A 220 -11.85 -14.10 13.61
C LYS A 220 -11.65 -15.01 14.81
N LYS A 221 -12.31 -16.16 14.88
CA LYS A 221 -12.12 -17.12 16.00
C LYS A 221 -10.67 -17.59 16.10
N HIS A 222 -10.05 -17.87 14.96
CA HIS A 222 -8.64 -18.26 14.91
C HIS A 222 -7.68 -17.09 15.19
N LEU A 223 -8.03 -15.90 14.70
CA LEU A 223 -7.24 -14.68 14.85
C LEU A 223 -7.23 -14.13 16.29
N ILE A 224 -8.41 -13.89 16.86
CA ILE A 224 -8.59 -13.30 18.19
C ILE A 224 -7.96 -14.19 19.26
N LYS A 225 -8.10 -15.52 19.13
CA LYS A 225 -7.49 -16.47 20.06
C LYS A 225 -5.96 -16.32 20.08
N LYS A 226 -5.33 -16.25 18.91
CA LYS A 226 -3.87 -16.13 18.79
C LYS A 226 -3.35 -14.74 19.16
N LEU A 227 -4.12 -13.69 18.90
CA LEU A 227 -3.71 -12.32 19.24
C LEU A 227 -3.88 -12.02 20.74
N ILE A 228 -4.89 -12.60 21.41
CA ILE A 228 -5.05 -12.56 22.87
C ILE A 228 -3.91 -13.31 23.57
N GLU A 229 -3.47 -14.45 23.02
CA GLU A 229 -2.32 -15.20 23.52
C GLU A 229 -1.00 -14.39 23.50
N LEU A 230 -0.94 -13.28 22.76
CA LEU A 230 0.27 -12.49 22.50
C LEU A 230 0.22 -11.04 23.00
N GLY A 231 -0.82 -10.66 23.76
CA GLY A 231 -0.85 -9.37 24.45
C GLY A 231 -0.93 -8.13 23.57
N ILE A 232 -1.36 -8.29 22.30
CA ILE A 232 -1.65 -7.15 21.42
C ILE A 232 -2.97 -6.55 21.87
N GLU A 233 -2.91 -5.35 22.45
CA GLU A 233 -4.07 -4.65 23.00
C GLU A 233 -4.96 -4.15 21.85
N TYR A 234 -6.05 -4.87 21.57
CA TYR A 234 -7.10 -4.38 20.70
C TYR A 234 -7.75 -3.17 21.34
N GLY A 235 -7.92 -2.09 20.58
CA GLY A 235 -8.64 -0.92 21.07
C GLY A 235 -10.02 -1.29 21.68
N PRO A 236 -10.57 -0.46 22.59
CA PRO A 236 -11.67 -0.81 23.51
C PRO A 236 -13.00 -1.33 22.92
N LYS A 237 -13.15 -1.37 21.59
CA LYS A 237 -14.41 -1.71 20.91
C LYS A 237 -14.62 -3.19 20.60
N LEU A 238 -13.59 -4.03 20.65
CA LEU A 238 -13.77 -5.47 20.39
C LEU A 238 -14.50 -6.19 21.54
N LEU A 239 -14.36 -5.74 22.78
CA LEU A 239 -15.10 -6.26 23.92
C LEU A 239 -16.55 -5.74 23.97
N GLU A 240 -16.81 -4.51 23.53
CA GLU A 240 -18.17 -3.95 23.53
C GLU A 240 -19.10 -4.67 22.53
N ILE A 241 -18.58 -5.14 21.40
CA ILE A 241 -19.35 -5.89 20.39
C ILE A 241 -19.79 -7.27 20.91
N PHE A 242 -19.01 -7.91 21.79
CA PHE A 242 -19.39 -9.19 22.42
C PHE A 242 -20.17 -9.02 23.73
N SER A 243 -20.25 -7.81 24.28
CA SER A 243 -21.14 -7.50 25.42
C SER A 243 -22.59 -7.19 25.02
N LYS A 244 -22.87 -7.09 23.71
CA LYS A 244 -24.19 -6.84 23.13
C LYS A 244 -24.56 -7.84 22.03
N GLN A 245 -24.56 -9.13 22.35
CA GLN A 245 -25.46 -10.12 21.74
C GLN A 245 -25.90 -11.12 22.79
#